data_AF-A0A1A7WN32-F1
#
_entry.id   AF-A0A1A7WN32-F1
#
_cell.length_a   1.000
_cell.length_b   1.000
_cell.length_c   1.000
_cell.angle_alpha   90.00
_cell.angle_beta   90.00
_cell.angle_gamma   90.00
#
_symmetry.space_group_name_H-M   'P 1'
#
loop_
_entity.id
_entity.type
_entity.pdbx_description
1 polymer ?
#
loop_
_entity_poly.entity_id
_entity_poly.type
_entity_poly.pdbx_seq_one_letter_code
_entity_poly.pdbx_strand_id
1 'polypeptide(L)'
;FGLLLTAGILSAVGKNSVKDSILAAFKKLQPLSNQPANVIQDVENMQRTLQCCGLTDGPQEWTKVPDSCRCDATTTNQDTCNAGIYKLPCYDKIIKLMQSNLKVALG
;
A
#
# COMPACT_ATOMS: atom_id res chain seq x y z
N PHE A 1 -18.38 24.76 -19.76
CA PHE A 1 -17.92 25.05 -18.39
C PHE A 1 -18.58 24.16 -17.32
N GLY A 2 -19.84 23.71 -17.45
CA GLY A 2 -20.51 22.89 -16.41
C GLY A 2 -20.01 21.43 -16.24
N LEU A 3 -19.43 20.81 -17.27
CA LEU A 3 -18.95 19.41 -17.21
C LEU A 3 -17.65 19.24 -16.41
N LEU A 4 -16.81 20.28 -16.34
CA LEU A 4 -15.55 20.21 -15.58
C LEU A 4 -15.81 20.28 -14.06
N LEU A 5 -16.84 21.02 -13.65
CA LEU A 5 -17.25 21.12 -12.24
C LEU A 5 -17.82 19.80 -11.71
N THR A 6 -18.57 19.06 -12.53
CA THR A 6 -19.09 17.74 -12.15
C THR A 6 -18.00 16.68 -12.10
N ALA A 7 -17.03 16.69 -13.04
CA ALA A 7 -15.87 15.80 -13.00
C ALA A 7 -14.99 16.01 -11.76
N GLY A 8 -14.83 17.26 -11.30
CA GLY A 8 -14.07 17.60 -10.09
C GLY A 8 -14.69 17.06 -8.80
N ILE A 9 -16.02 17.21 -8.63
CA ILE A 9 -16.74 16.70 -7.45
C ILE A 9 -16.77 15.16 -7.46
N LEU A 10 -17.02 14.54 -8.62
CA LEU A 10 -17.00 13.08 -8.77
C LEU A 10 -15.62 12.49 -8.44
N SER A 11 -14.52 13.18 -8.79
CA SER A 11 -13.17 12.74 -8.43
C SER A 11 -12.91 12.79 -6.92
N ALA A 12 -13.42 13.80 -6.21
CA ALA A 12 -13.22 13.92 -4.77
C ALA A 12 -13.97 12.82 -3.99
N VAL A 13 -15.24 12.57 -4.34
CA VAL A 13 -16.04 11.50 -3.72
C VAL A 13 -15.49 10.11 -4.11
N GLY A 14 -15.10 9.93 -5.37
CA GLY A 14 -14.48 8.69 -5.85
C GLY A 14 -13.16 8.36 -5.15
N LYS A 15 -12.33 9.37 -4.82
CA LYS A 15 -11.05 9.16 -4.12
C LYS A 15 -11.22 8.50 -2.75
N ASN A 16 -12.26 8.87 -2.00
CA ASN A 16 -12.52 8.25 -0.70
C ASN A 16 -13.07 6.83 -0.88
N SER A 17 -14.01 6.63 -1.79
CA SER A 17 -14.56 5.29 -2.08
C SER A 17 -13.51 4.29 -2.55
N VAL A 18 -12.55 4.71 -3.39
CA VAL A 18 -11.44 3.86 -3.85
C VAL A 18 -10.51 3.47 -2.69
N LYS A 19 -10.17 4.42 -1.82
CA LYS A 19 -9.37 4.15 -0.61
C LYS A 19 -10.04 3.09 0.27
N ASP A 20 -11.32 3.28 0.55
CA ASP A 20 -12.09 2.36 1.42
C ASP A 20 -12.21 0.97 0.79
N SER A 21 -12.37 0.91 -0.54
CA SER A 21 -12.43 -0.36 -1.29
C SER A 21 -11.12 -1.14 -1.21
N ILE A 22 -9.97 -0.45 -1.35
CA ILE A 22 -8.65 -1.07 -1.22
C ILE A 22 -8.42 -1.54 0.22
N LEU A 23 -8.74 -0.69 1.20
CA LEU A 23 -8.65 -1.04 2.61
C LEU A 23 -9.48 -2.30 2.93
N ALA A 24 -10.72 -2.36 2.44
CA ALA A 24 -11.60 -3.51 2.63
C ALA A 24 -11.06 -4.77 1.94
N ALA A 25 -10.51 -4.65 0.73
CA ALA A 25 -9.88 -5.78 0.03
C ALA A 25 -8.67 -6.31 0.80
N PHE A 26 -7.84 -5.43 1.34
CA PHE A 26 -6.64 -5.81 2.09
C PHE A 26 -6.98 -6.48 3.42
N LYS A 27 -7.97 -5.97 4.15
CA LYS A 27 -8.45 -6.60 5.39
C LYS A 27 -8.97 -8.02 5.19
N LYS A 28 -9.52 -8.35 4.01
CA LYS A 28 -9.96 -9.72 3.70
C LYS A 28 -8.82 -10.73 3.55
N LEU A 29 -7.59 -10.26 3.35
CA LEU A 29 -6.40 -11.09 3.24
C LEU A 29 -5.74 -11.33 4.60
N GLN A 30 -6.25 -10.75 5.69
CA GLN A 30 -5.73 -10.97 7.03
C GLN A 30 -6.34 -12.22 7.68
N PRO A 31 -5.57 -13.00 8.46
CA PRO A 31 -4.12 -12.83 8.71
C PRO A 31 -3.27 -13.30 7.52
N LEU A 32 -2.25 -12.51 7.16
CA LEU A 32 -1.46 -12.74 5.94
C LEU A 32 -0.72 -14.08 5.96
N SER A 33 -0.21 -14.49 7.12
CA SER A 33 0.52 -15.75 7.28
C SER A 33 -0.33 -17.01 7.05
N ASN A 34 -1.67 -16.90 7.00
CA ASN A 34 -2.56 -18.03 6.77
C ASN A 34 -3.10 -18.07 5.33
N GLN A 35 -2.68 -17.15 4.46
CA GLN A 35 -3.15 -17.11 3.09
C GLN A 35 -2.54 -18.25 2.25
N PRO A 36 -3.21 -18.65 1.15
CA PRO A 36 -2.63 -19.58 0.18
C PRO A 36 -1.26 -19.11 -0.33
N ALA A 37 -0.38 -20.05 -0.66
CA ALA A 37 1.01 -19.74 -1.05
C ALA A 37 1.11 -18.76 -2.23
N ASN A 38 0.22 -18.85 -3.21
CA ASN A 38 0.20 -17.92 -4.35
C ASN A 38 -0.17 -16.49 -3.91
N VAL A 39 -1.10 -16.34 -2.97
CA VAL A 39 -1.50 -15.04 -2.43
C VAL A 39 -0.36 -14.43 -1.61
N ILE A 40 0.30 -15.25 -0.78
CA ILE A 40 1.50 -14.82 -0.05
C ILE A 40 2.58 -14.34 -1.02
N GLN A 41 2.84 -15.09 -2.10
CA GLN A 41 3.84 -14.72 -3.10
C GLN A 41 3.50 -13.39 -3.78
N ASP A 42 2.23 -13.15 -4.13
CA ASP A 42 1.79 -11.90 -4.73
C ASP A 42 1.95 -10.71 -3.77
N VAL A 43 1.59 -10.91 -2.49
CA VAL A 43 1.79 -9.90 -1.43
C VAL A 43 3.27 -9.61 -1.24
N GLU A 44 4.13 -10.63 -1.19
CA GLU A 44 5.57 -10.44 -1.07
C GLU A 44 6.17 -9.69 -2.27
N ASN A 45 5.72 -10.00 -3.48
CA ASN A 45 6.15 -9.30 -4.70
C ASN A 45 5.76 -7.82 -4.68
N MET A 46 4.53 -7.53 -4.24
CA MET A 46 4.07 -6.16 -4.03
C MET A 46 4.93 -5.43 -2.98
N GLN A 47 5.23 -6.08 -1.85
CA GLN A 47 6.05 -5.52 -0.78
C GLN A 47 7.45 -5.15 -1.24
N ARG A 48 8.10 -6.02 -2.03
CA ARG A 48 9.41 -5.73 -2.66
C ARG A 48 9.32 -4.52 -3.58
N THR A 49 8.30 -4.49 -4.44
CA THR A 49 8.13 -3.44 -5.44
C THR A 49 7.86 -2.08 -4.82
N LEU A 50 7.08 -2.04 -3.74
CA LEU A 50 6.63 -0.80 -3.12
C LEU A 50 7.44 -0.40 -1.88
N GLN A 51 8.41 -1.22 -1.48
CA GLN A 51 9.26 -0.99 -0.31
C GLN A 51 8.43 -0.71 0.95
N CYS A 52 7.56 -1.68 1.27
CA CYS A 52 6.62 -1.68 2.39
C CYS A 52 6.57 -3.08 3.03
N CYS A 53 5.93 -3.20 4.18
CA CYS A 53 5.72 -4.49 4.84
C CYS A 53 4.31 -4.57 5.41
N GLY A 54 3.60 -5.69 5.14
CA GLY A 54 2.19 -5.84 5.50
C GLY A 54 1.26 -5.00 4.64
N LEU A 55 -0.05 -5.19 4.80
CA LEU A 55 -1.03 -4.54 3.95
C LEU A 55 -1.53 -3.21 4.52
N THR A 56 -1.95 -3.18 5.77
CA THR A 56 -2.69 -2.04 6.37
C THR A 56 -2.08 -1.53 7.65
N ASP A 57 -1.65 -2.44 8.52
CA ASP A 57 -1.15 -2.14 9.85
C ASP A 57 0.38 -2.24 9.88
N GLY A 58 0.99 -3.01 8.98
CA GLY A 58 2.45 -3.07 8.84
C GLY A 58 3.05 -4.46 9.14
N PRO A 59 4.32 -4.53 9.60
CA PRO A 59 5.02 -5.80 9.75
C PRO A 59 4.39 -6.78 10.75
N GLN A 60 3.64 -6.30 11.76
CA GLN A 60 3.00 -7.19 12.74
C GLN A 60 1.86 -8.04 12.18
N GLU A 61 1.43 -7.83 10.93
CA GLU A 61 0.47 -8.71 10.25
C GLU A 61 1.06 -10.09 9.92
N TRP A 62 2.39 -10.22 9.96
CA TRP A 62 3.11 -11.45 9.72
C TRP A 62 3.47 -12.14 11.04
N THR A 63 3.12 -13.42 11.18
CA THR A 63 3.64 -14.27 12.28
C THR A 63 5.15 -14.43 12.15
N LYS A 64 5.63 -14.60 10.92
CA LYS A 64 7.05 -14.55 10.56
C LYS A 64 7.21 -13.56 9.43
N VAL A 65 7.89 -12.44 9.70
CA VAL A 65 8.12 -11.39 8.71
C VAL A 65 8.93 -11.95 7.52
N PRO A 66 8.43 -11.86 6.28
CA PRO A 66 9.10 -12.39 5.11
C PRO A 66 10.28 -11.51 4.65
N ASP A 67 11.18 -12.07 3.84
CA ASP A 67 12.34 -11.33 3.33
C ASP A 67 11.96 -10.18 2.40
N SER A 68 10.75 -10.20 1.82
CA SER A 68 10.19 -9.09 1.05
C SER A 68 9.99 -7.80 1.87
N CYS A 69 9.95 -7.90 3.19
CA CYS A 69 9.88 -6.75 4.09
C CYS A 69 11.23 -6.14 4.41
N ARG A 70 12.34 -6.77 4.00
CA ARG A 70 13.68 -6.27 4.31
C ARG A 70 13.98 -5.03 3.50
N CYS A 71 14.56 -4.04 4.17
CA CYS A 71 14.99 -2.83 3.51
C CYS A 71 16.24 -3.06 2.67
N ASP A 72 16.39 -2.23 1.65
CA ASP A 72 17.66 -2.11 0.94
C ASP A 72 18.74 -1.60 1.90
N ALA A 73 19.95 -2.13 1.79
CA ALA A 73 21.08 -1.81 2.67
C ALA A 73 21.42 -0.30 2.72
N THR A 74 21.00 0.46 1.71
CA THR A 74 21.20 1.90 1.61
C THR A 74 20.11 2.72 2.32
N THR A 75 19.04 2.08 2.82
CA THR A 75 17.94 2.78 3.50
C THR A 75 18.33 3.10 4.94
N THR A 76 18.78 4.34 5.17
CA THR A 76 19.22 4.80 6.50
C THR A 76 18.12 5.50 7.30
N ASN A 77 16.99 5.83 6.67
CA ASN A 77 15.89 6.54 7.31
C ASN A 77 15.11 5.60 8.26
N GLN A 78 15.20 5.88 9.56
CA GLN A 78 14.55 5.09 10.63
C GLN A 78 13.01 5.14 10.63
N ASP A 79 12.42 6.17 10.01
CA ASP A 79 10.97 6.29 9.85
C ASP A 79 10.45 5.38 8.73
N THR A 80 11.31 5.06 7.76
CA THR A 80 10.98 4.16 6.65
C THR A 80 11.39 2.72 6.97
N CYS A 81 12.55 2.55 7.60
CA CYS A 81 13.18 1.27 7.87
C CYS A 81 13.65 1.19 9.32
N ASN A 82 13.16 0.24 10.09
CA ASN A 82 13.62 0.02 11.46
C ASN A 82 14.11 -1.42 11.62
N ALA A 83 15.31 -1.57 12.20
CA ALA A 83 15.98 -2.86 12.35
C ALA A 83 16.07 -3.67 11.03
N GLY A 84 16.20 -2.97 9.89
CA GLY A 84 16.28 -3.59 8.57
C GLY A 84 14.94 -4.03 7.98
N ILE A 85 13.80 -3.63 8.57
CA ILE A 85 12.45 -3.96 8.10
C ILE A 85 11.67 -2.68 7.77
N TYR A 86 10.97 -2.67 6.64
CA TYR A 86 10.09 -1.57 6.25
C TYR A 86 8.96 -1.41 7.27
N LYS A 87 8.75 -0.19 7.76
CA LYS A 87 7.70 0.12 8.74
C LYS A 87 6.34 0.40 8.12
N LEU A 88 6.34 0.97 6.92
CA LEU A 88 5.12 1.48 6.30
C LEU A 88 4.30 0.33 5.69
N PRO A 89 2.97 0.32 5.88
CA PRO A 89 2.08 -0.62 5.23
C PRO A 89 1.97 -0.32 3.73
N CYS A 90 1.71 -1.35 2.92
CA CYS A 90 1.61 -1.18 1.48
C CYS A 90 0.41 -0.36 1.03
N TYR A 91 -0.67 -0.33 1.82
CA TYR A 91 -1.81 0.56 1.61
C TYR A 91 -1.37 2.02 1.44
N ASP A 92 -0.52 2.54 2.34
CA ASP A 92 -0.06 3.92 2.28
C ASP A 92 0.74 4.22 1.00
N LYS A 93 1.60 3.28 0.58
CA LYS A 93 2.37 3.40 -0.66
C LYS A 93 1.47 3.42 -1.89
N ILE A 94 0.47 2.53 -1.95
CA ILE A 94 -0.50 2.45 -3.06
C ILE A 94 -1.34 3.71 -3.12
N ILE A 95 -1.87 4.18 -1.99
CA ILE A 95 -2.63 5.41 -1.93
C ILE A 95 -1.77 6.60 -2.39
N LYS A 96 -0.51 6.68 -1.96
CA LYS A 96 0.41 7.73 -2.39
C LYS A 96 0.72 7.67 -3.89
N LEU A 97 0.93 6.47 -4.44
CA LEU A 97 1.17 6.25 -5.87
C LEU A 97 -0.02 6.72 -6.71
N MET A 98 -1.23 6.28 -6.36
CA MET A 98 -2.46 6.70 -7.06
C MET A 98 -2.68 8.22 -6.95
N GLN A 99 -2.46 8.81 -5.77
CA GLN A 99 -2.58 10.25 -5.59
C GLN A 99 -1.58 11.03 -6.44
N SER A 100 -0.34 10.53 -6.57
CA SER A 100 0.70 11.18 -7.36
C SER A 100 0.38 11.11 -8.85
N ASN A 101 -0.07 9.94 -9.34
CA ASN A 101 -0.48 9.77 -10.73
C ASN A 101 -1.74 10.58 -11.08
N LEU A 102 -2.70 10.70 -10.15
CA LEU A 102 -3.87 11.57 -10.34
C LEU A 102 -3.47 13.06 -10.42
N LYS A 103 -2.52 13.52 -9.60
CA LYS A 103 -2.00 14.89 -9.70
C LYS A 103 -1.38 15.16 -11.07
N VAL A 104 -0.52 14.25 -11.55
CA VAL A 104 0.10 14.37 -12.88
C VAL A 104 -0.94 14.43 -14.00
N ALA A 105 -1.99 13.61 -13.93
CA ALA A 105 -3.05 13.59 -14.94
C ALA A 105 -3.93 14.85 -14.93
N LEU A 106 -4.08 15.52 -13.78
CA LEU A 106 -4.91 16.70 -13.61
C LEU A 106 -4.15 18.02 -13.82
N GLY A 107 -2.81 17.99 -13.85
CA GLY A 107 -1.94 19.18 -13.94
C GLY A 107 -1.53 19.70 -12.57
#